data_AF-A0A3C0KS64-F1
#
_entry.id   AF-A0A3C0KS64-F1
#
_cell.length_a   1.000
_cell.length_b   1.000
_cell.length_c   1.000
_cell.angle_alpha   90.00
_cell.angle_beta   90.00
_cell.angle_gamma   90.00
#
_symmetry.space_group_name_H-M   'P 1'
#
loop_
_entity.id
_entity.type
_entity.pdbx_description
1 polymer ?
#
loop_
_entity_poly.entity_id
_entity_poly.type
_entity_poly.pdbx_seq_one_letter_code
_entity_poly.pdbx_strand_id
1 'polypeptide(L)'
;MGASSDKKQSKLSREANDDKGKGRFPPVKHRIHLKGPEDVRRLLSAVINDLRQQKIDPLVSGKIVYAAQTLLDVFKQHDFVVMLRELEELIKQSGYARR
;
A
#
# COMPACT_ATOMS: atom_id res chain seq x y z
N MET A 1 -41.91 -26.73 35.32
CA MET A 1 -40.45 -26.94 35.33
C MET A 1 -40.13 -28.12 34.42
N GLY A 2 -39.24 -27.91 33.44
CA GLY A 2 -38.45 -28.97 32.77
C GLY A 2 -39.17 -29.96 31.84
N ALA A 3 -39.48 -29.57 30.61
CA ALA A 3 -39.59 -30.51 29.48
C ALA A 3 -38.33 -30.36 28.63
N SER A 4 -37.48 -31.38 28.66
CA SER A 4 -36.16 -31.40 28.05
C SER A 4 -36.15 -32.30 26.81
N SER A 5 -35.51 -31.77 25.76
CA SER A 5 -34.73 -32.52 24.76
C SER A 5 -35.48 -33.24 23.63
N ASP A 6 -35.88 -32.46 22.62
CA ASP A 6 -36.11 -32.93 21.25
C ASP A 6 -34.79 -32.97 20.45
N LYS A 7 -34.44 -34.18 20.01
CA LYS A 7 -34.08 -34.59 18.64
C LYS A 7 -33.15 -33.74 17.76
N LYS A 8 -32.14 -34.46 17.25
CA LYS A 8 -31.58 -34.46 15.87
C LYS A 8 -30.72 -33.23 15.47
N GLN A 9 -29.43 -33.47 15.24
CA GLN A 9 -28.88 -33.52 13.88
C GLN A 9 -27.41 -33.95 13.88
N SER A 10 -27.18 -35.19 13.44
CA SER A 10 -25.98 -35.59 12.75
C SER A 10 -26.01 -35.04 11.32
N LYS A 11 -24.83 -34.74 10.79
CA LYS A 11 -24.43 -34.50 9.39
C LYS A 11 -23.70 -33.17 9.27
N LEU A 12 -22.39 -33.24 9.04
CA LEU A 12 -21.71 -32.56 7.93
C LEU A 12 -20.22 -32.94 7.96
N SER A 13 -19.93 -34.11 7.41
CA SER A 13 -18.69 -34.30 6.66
C SER A 13 -18.96 -33.80 5.24
N ARG A 14 -18.22 -32.79 4.79
CA ARG A 14 -18.01 -32.50 3.36
C ARG A 14 -16.61 -31.92 3.19
N GLU A 15 -15.70 -32.79 2.78
CA GLU A 15 -14.51 -32.41 2.02
C GLU A 15 -14.95 -31.83 0.66
N ALA A 16 -14.30 -30.74 0.26
CA ALA A 16 -14.09 -30.30 -1.13
C ALA A 16 -13.10 -29.12 -1.07
N ASN A 17 -11.83 -29.33 -1.46
CA ASN A 17 -11.31 -28.99 -2.79
C ASN A 17 -11.53 -27.52 -3.19
N ASP A 18 -10.47 -26.71 -3.20
CA ASP A 18 -9.70 -26.48 -4.43
C ASP A 18 -8.81 -25.24 -4.29
N ASP A 19 -7.56 -25.44 -4.70
CA ASP A 19 -6.57 -24.41 -4.99
C ASP A 19 -7.13 -23.41 -6.02
N LYS A 20 -7.35 -22.17 -5.59
CA LYS A 20 -7.65 -21.04 -6.48
C LYS A 20 -6.84 -19.81 -6.08
N GLY A 21 -5.61 -19.78 -6.61
CA GLY A 21 -5.11 -18.66 -7.41
C GLY A 21 -5.33 -17.24 -6.90
N LYS A 22 -4.20 -16.59 -6.58
CA LYS A 22 -4.00 -15.14 -6.57
C LYS A 22 -4.80 -14.40 -5.49
N GLY A 23 -4.27 -14.44 -4.27
CA GLY A 23 -4.51 -13.42 -3.24
C GLY A 23 -3.97 -12.06 -3.68
N ARG A 24 -4.54 -11.45 -4.73
CA ARG A 24 -4.49 -9.99 -4.89
C ARG A 24 -5.42 -9.44 -3.82
N PHE A 25 -4.85 -9.16 -2.66
CA PHE A 25 -5.52 -8.33 -1.67
C PHE A 25 -6.01 -7.07 -2.40
N PRO A 26 -7.30 -6.71 -2.29
CA PRO A 26 -7.77 -5.46 -2.88
C PRO A 26 -6.92 -4.31 -2.32
N PRO A 27 -6.60 -3.28 -3.12
CA PRO A 27 -5.79 -2.17 -2.65
C PRO A 27 -6.44 -1.62 -1.38
N VAL A 28 -5.67 -1.60 -0.30
CA VAL A 28 -6.13 -1.08 0.98
C VAL A 28 -6.50 0.38 0.72
N LYS A 29 -7.80 0.69 0.80
CA LYS A 29 -8.30 2.05 0.62
C LYS A 29 -7.84 2.87 1.81
N HIS A 30 -6.69 3.51 1.69
CA HIS A 30 -6.25 4.50 2.65
C HIS A 30 -7.26 5.67 2.58
N ARG A 31 -7.72 6.14 3.74
CA ARG A 31 -8.58 7.33 3.83
C ARG A 31 -7.84 8.63 3.44
N ILE A 32 -6.56 8.53 3.11
CA ILE A 32 -5.65 9.64 2.82
C ILE A 32 -5.59 9.78 1.31
N HIS A 33 -6.09 10.90 0.80
CA HIS A 33 -6.01 11.25 -0.62
C HIS A 33 -4.99 12.37 -0.78
N LEU A 34 -3.89 12.07 -1.46
CA LEU A 34 -2.84 13.04 -1.80
C LEU A 34 -3.14 13.56 -3.21
N LYS A 35 -3.40 14.87 -3.35
CA LYS A 35 -3.66 15.52 -4.65
C LYS A 35 -2.44 16.28 -5.17
N GLY A 36 -1.56 16.70 -4.26
CA GLY A 36 -0.36 17.45 -4.62
C GLY A 36 0.74 17.38 -3.57
N PRO A 37 1.88 18.04 -3.83
CA PRO A 37 3.06 18.01 -2.96
C PRO A 37 2.80 18.59 -1.57
N GLU A 38 1.92 19.60 -1.46
CA GLU A 38 1.53 20.17 -0.17
C GLU A 38 0.79 19.15 0.73
N ASP A 39 0.01 18.24 0.14
CA ASP A 39 -0.67 17.20 0.91
C ASP A 39 0.33 16.19 1.47
N VAL A 40 1.39 15.88 0.70
CA VAL A 40 2.50 15.03 1.15
C VAL A 40 3.22 15.69 2.33
N ARG A 41 3.51 16.98 2.23
CA ARG A 41 4.15 17.75 3.32
C ARG A 41 3.29 17.75 4.58
N ARG A 42 1.97 17.96 4.45
CA ARG A 42 1.02 17.91 5.57
C ARG A 42 0.96 16.51 6.20
N LEU A 43 0.91 15.46 5.37
CA LEU A 43 0.94 14.08 5.83
C LEU A 43 2.21 13.78 6.65
N LEU A 44 3.38 14.10 6.11
CA LEU A 44 4.65 13.87 6.80
C LEU A 44 4.74 14.65 8.10
N SER A 45 4.30 15.91 8.11
CA SER A 45 4.27 16.74 9.32
C SER A 45 3.37 16.14 10.40
N ALA A 46 2.18 15.66 10.01
CA ALA A 46 1.26 14.99 10.93
C ALA A 46 1.85 13.69 11.49
N VAL A 47 2.47 12.86 10.64
CA VAL A 47 3.12 11.63 11.08
C VAL A 47 4.28 11.91 12.04
N ILE A 48 5.13 12.90 11.76
CA ILE A 48 6.25 13.28 12.64
C ILE A 48 5.72 13.75 14.00
N ASN A 49 4.65 14.54 14.02
CA ASN A 49 4.04 14.99 15.26
C ASN A 49 3.42 13.83 16.05
N ASP A 50 2.71 12.93 15.38
CA ASP A 50 2.13 11.72 16.00
C ASP A 50 3.24 10.84 16.62
N LEU A 51 4.37 10.66 15.92
CA LEU A 51 5.54 9.93 16.41
C LEU A 51 6.21 10.61 17.62
N ARG A 52 6.37 11.93 17.59
CA ARG A 52 6.94 12.69 18.72
C ARG A 52 6.11 12.58 19.99
N GLN A 53 4.80 12.43 19.85
CA GLN A 53 3.89 12.27 20.99
C GLN A 53 3.87 10.84 21.56
N GLN A 54 4.61 9.89 20.96
CA GLN A 54 4.67 8.48 21.35
C GLN A 54 3.30 7.77 21.44
N LYS A 55 2.28 8.32 20.77
CA LYS A 55 0.94 7.73 20.71
C LYS A 55 0.82 6.86 19.46
N ILE A 56 1.31 5.63 19.55
CA ILE A 56 1.17 4.66 18.46
C ILE A 56 -0.17 3.94 18.60
N ASP A 57 -1.21 4.55 18.05
CA ASP A 57 -2.53 3.93 17.83
C ASP A 57 -2.52 3.19 16.46
N PRO A 58 -3.25 2.08 16.29
CA PRO A 58 -3.48 1.46 14.98
C PRO A 58 -3.75 2.42 13.81
N LEU A 59 -4.48 3.52 14.05
CA LEU A 59 -4.73 4.55 13.04
C LEU A 59 -3.45 5.30 12.65
N VAL A 60 -2.60 5.64 13.63
CA VAL A 60 -1.30 6.30 13.41
C VAL A 60 -0.35 5.37 12.68
N SER A 61 -0.31 4.09 13.05
CA SER A 61 0.46 3.05 12.35
C SER A 61 0.08 2.97 10.87
N GLY A 62 -1.22 3.02 10.55
CA GLY A 62 -1.69 3.05 9.17
C GLY A 62 -1.22 4.29 8.39
N LYS A 63 -1.18 5.47 9.02
CA LYS A 63 -0.63 6.69 8.40
C LYS A 63 0.88 6.57 8.16
N ILE A 64 1.63 6.01 9.10
CA ILE A 64 3.08 5.81 8.99
C ILE A 64 3.40 4.89 7.82
N VAL A 65 2.72 3.74 7.72
CA VAL A 65 2.90 2.79 6.61
C VAL A 65 2.57 3.47 5.27
N TYR A 66 1.47 4.22 5.22
CA TYR A 66 1.10 4.96 4.00
C TYR A 66 2.13 6.02 3.62
N ALA A 67 2.64 6.78 4.59
CA ALA A 67 3.69 7.78 4.37
C ALA A 67 5.00 7.13 3.88
N ALA A 68 5.40 6.00 4.47
CA ALA A 68 6.58 5.26 4.05
C ALA A 68 6.43 4.73 2.61
N GLN A 69 5.27 4.16 2.28
CA GLN A 69 4.97 3.69 0.92
C GLN A 69 5.01 4.85 -0.09
N THR A 70 4.41 5.99 0.26
CA THR A 70 4.43 7.19 -0.58
C THR A 70 5.86 7.66 -0.88
N LEU A 71 6.72 7.69 0.14
CA LEU A 71 8.13 8.07 -0.04
C LEU A 71 8.89 7.07 -0.93
N LEU A 72 8.68 5.76 -0.74
CA LEU A 72 9.29 4.73 -1.58
C LEU A 72 8.87 4.89 -3.05
N ASP A 73 7.61 5.20 -3.31
CA ASP A 73 7.13 5.39 -4.68
C ASP A 73 7.68 6.67 -5.32
N VAL A 74 7.86 7.74 -4.54
CA VAL A 74 8.56 8.96 -5.00
C VAL A 74 10.02 8.67 -5.33
N PHE A 75 10.73 7.90 -4.50
CA PHE A 75 12.13 7.54 -4.78
C PHE A 75 12.26 6.69 -6.05
N LYS A 76 11.39 5.71 -6.25
CA LYS A 76 11.35 4.94 -7.51
C LYS A 76 11.15 5.86 -8.72
N GLN A 77 10.22 6.82 -8.63
CA GLN A 77 9.99 7.78 -9.70
C GLN A 77 11.22 8.66 -9.96
N HIS A 78 11.90 9.10 -8.91
CA HIS A 78 13.14 9.87 -9.03
C HIS A 78 14.23 9.05 -9.75
N ASP A 79 14.41 7.79 -9.38
CA ASP A 79 15.38 6.89 -10.02
C ASP A 79 15.07 6.70 -11.52
N PHE A 80 13.79 6.57 -11.88
CA PHE A 80 13.37 6.54 -13.29
C PHE A 80 13.73 7.83 -14.03
N VAL A 81 13.53 9.00 -13.40
CA VAL A 81 13.88 10.30 -14.01
C VAL A 81 15.39 10.41 -14.21
N VAL A 82 16.21 9.95 -13.27
CA VAL A 82 17.66 9.94 -13.40
C VAL A 82 18.08 9.04 -14.55
N MET A 83 17.59 7.80 -14.60
CA MET A 83 17.89 6.86 -15.68
C MET A 83 17.48 7.43 -17.06
N LEU A 84 16.32 8.08 -17.16
CA LEU A 84 15.88 8.70 -18.42
C LEU A 84 16.83 9.82 -18.86
N ARG A 85 17.30 10.66 -17.94
CA ARG A 85 18.26 11.72 -18.24
C ARG A 85 19.59 11.16 -18.73
N GLU A 86 20.10 10.12 -18.08
CA GLU A 86 21.33 9.44 -18.50
C GLU A 86 21.16 8.84 -19.91
N LEU A 87 20.00 8.22 -20.18
CA LEU A 87 19.70 7.63 -21.47
C LEU A 87 19.56 8.70 -22.57
N GLU A 88 18.95 9.85 -22.27
CA GLU A 88 18.90 11.01 -23.17
C GLU A 88 20.29 11.57 -23.47
N GLU A 89 21.18 11.64 -22.47
CA GLU A 89 22.57 12.06 -22.68
C GLU A 89 23.35 11.08 -23.57
N LEU A 90 23.19 9.78 -23.34
CA LEU A 90 23.79 8.75 -24.19
C LEU A 90 23.27 8.81 -25.63
N ILE A 91 21.99 9.09 -25.85
CA ILE A 91 21.41 9.30 -27.19
C ILE A 91 22.00 10.55 -27.87
N LYS A 92 22.13 11.66 -27.13
CA LYS A 92 22.76 12.89 -27.64
C LYS A 92 24.22 12.65 -28.02
N GLN A 93 24.97 11.91 -27.21
CA GLN A 93 26.39 11.59 -27.45
C GLN A 93 26.58 10.60 -28.60
N SER A 94 25.69 9.61 -28.77
CA SER A 94 25.75 8.61 -29.84
C SER A 94 25.39 9.14 -31.23
N GLY A 95 25.08 10.43 -31.36
CA GLY A 95 24.94 11.10 -32.66
C GLY A 95 23.60 10.87 -33.37
N TYR A 96 22.62 10.24 -32.71
CA TYR A 96 21.27 10.03 -33.27
C TYR A 96 20.48 11.33 -33.48
N ALA A 97 20.95 12.46 -32.94
CA ALA A 97 20.33 13.79 -33.11
C ALA A 97 20.89 14.60 -34.31
N ARG A 98 21.74 14.02 -35.18
CA ARG A 98 22.33 14.72 -36.36
C ARG A 98 21.81 14.24 -37.73
N ARG A 99 20.55 13.81 -37.86
CA ARG A 99 19.91 13.64 -39.17
C ARG A 99 18.55 14.30 -39.20
#